data_AF-A0A1N6QYT5-F1
#
_entry.id   AF-A0A1N6QYT5-F1
#
_cell.length_a   1.000
_cell.length_b   1.000
_cell.length_c   1.000
_cell.angle_alpha   90.00
_cell.angle_beta   90.00
_cell.angle_gamma   90.00
#
_symmetry.space_group_name_H-M   'P 1'
#
loop_
_entity.id
_entity.type
_entity.pdbx_description
1 polymer ?
#
loop_
_entity_poly.entity_id
_entity_poly.type
_entity_poly.pdbx_seq_one_letter_code
_entity_poly.pdbx_strand_id
1 'polypeptide(L)'
;MSSDMTAQARLDYLNAALAALHGCWPHLVQEIQARIDSKTAQLIGENNEQTRGAIKVLRDLVDLPAALQQERDHITAALSDPDAA
;
A
#
# COMPACT_ATOMS: atom_id res chain seq x y z
N MET A 1 -19.42 2.06 18.26
CA MET A 1 -19.65 1.26 17.04
C MET A 1 -18.34 0.60 16.67
N SER A 2 -18.05 -0.59 17.22
CA SER A 2 -16.98 -1.45 16.70
C SER A 2 -17.60 -2.22 15.55
N SER A 3 -17.37 -1.77 14.32
CA SER A 3 -17.64 -2.60 13.16
C SER A 3 -16.45 -3.54 13.02
N ASP A 4 -16.47 -4.66 13.74
CA ASP A 4 -15.54 -5.75 13.47
C ASP A 4 -15.80 -6.22 12.05
N MET A 5 -14.95 -5.79 11.12
CA MET A 5 -15.01 -6.22 9.73
C MET A 5 -14.66 -7.70 9.70
N THR A 6 -15.55 -8.53 9.16
CA THR A 6 -15.30 -9.97 9.03
C THR A 6 -14.13 -10.21 8.07
N ALA A 7 -13.44 -11.35 8.22
CA ALA A 7 -12.36 -11.73 7.30
C ALA A 7 -12.83 -11.75 5.83
N GLN A 8 -14.07 -12.20 5.59
CA GLN A 8 -14.68 -12.17 4.26
C GLN A 8 -14.90 -10.73 3.75
N ALA A 9 -15.44 -9.83 4.58
CA ALA A 9 -15.64 -8.44 4.19
C ALA A 9 -14.30 -7.72 3.92
N ARG A 10 -13.24 -8.07 4.66
CA ARG A 10 -11.90 -7.57 4.39
C ARG A 10 -11.35 -8.10 3.07
N LEU A 11 -11.55 -9.38 2.78
CA LEU A 11 -11.14 -10.01 1.53
C LEU A 11 -11.82 -9.35 0.33
N ASP A 12 -13.13 -9.11 0.41
CA ASP A 12 -13.92 -8.44 -0.63
C ASP A 12 -13.41 -7.01 -0.88
N TYR A 13 -13.10 -6.27 0.20
CA TYR A 13 -12.48 -4.96 0.12
C TYR A 13 -11.12 -4.99 -0.59
N LEU A 14 -10.24 -5.92 -0.22
CA LEU A 14 -8.90 -6.04 -0.81
C LEU A 14 -8.98 -6.37 -2.31
N ASN A 15 -9.90 -7.24 -2.70
CA ASN A 15 -10.15 -7.56 -4.10
C ASN A 15 -10.60 -6.33 -4.90
N ALA A 16 -11.55 -5.56 -4.36
CA ALA A 16 -12.02 -4.33 -5.00
C ALA A 16 -10.91 -3.27 -5.08
N ALA A 17 -10.11 -3.11 -4.03
CA ALA A 17 -9.01 -2.15 -3.98
C ALA A 17 -7.91 -2.50 -5.01
N LEU A 18 -7.47 -3.76 -5.05
CA LEU A 18 -6.46 -4.22 -6.01
C LEU A 18 -6.94 -4.09 -7.46
N ALA A 19 -8.22 -4.40 -7.72
CA ALA A 19 -8.81 -4.23 -9.05
C ALA A 19 -8.86 -2.76 -9.48
N ALA A 20 -9.22 -1.85 -8.56
CA ALA A 20 -9.23 -0.41 -8.83
C ALA A 20 -7.81 0.15 -9.09
N LEU A 21 -6.81 -0.34 -8.37
CA LEU A 21 -5.42 0.06 -8.55
C LEU A 21 -4.85 -0.41 -9.89
N HIS A 22 -5.16 -1.62 -10.34
CA HIS A 22 -4.53 -2.25 -11.51
C HIS A 22 -4.52 -1.37 -12.77
N GLY A 23 -5.61 -0.64 -13.04
CA GLY A 23 -5.74 0.19 -14.24
C GLY A 23 -4.94 1.51 -14.21
N CYS A 24 -4.78 2.12 -13.04
CA CYS A 24 -4.15 3.44 -12.90
C CYS A 24 -2.76 3.41 -12.25
N TRP A 25 -2.40 2.28 -11.62
CA TRP A 25 -1.19 2.17 -10.81
C TRP A 25 0.10 2.55 -11.55
N PRO A 26 0.34 2.12 -12.81
CA PRO A 26 1.56 2.50 -13.53
C PRO A 26 1.73 4.02 -13.66
N HIS A 27 0.61 4.75 -13.87
CA HIS A 27 0.62 6.21 -13.96
C HIS A 27 0.83 6.86 -12.59
N LEU A 28 0.17 6.35 -11.55
CA LEU A 28 0.34 6.84 -10.18
C LEU A 28 1.77 6.63 -9.67
N VAL A 29 2.40 5.49 -9.98
CA VAL A 29 3.79 5.21 -9.60
C VAL A 29 4.75 6.21 -10.22
N GLN A 30 4.55 6.61 -11.48
CA GLN A 30 5.39 7.62 -12.13
C GLN A 30 5.28 8.98 -11.41
N GLU A 31 4.07 9.41 -11.06
CA GLU A 31 3.85 10.64 -10.31
C GLU A 31 4.45 10.60 -8.89
N ILE A 32 4.34 9.46 -8.21
CA ILE A 32 4.95 9.26 -6.88
C ILE A 32 6.48 9.29 -6.99
N GLN A 33 7.06 8.64 -8.00
CA GLN A 33 8.51 8.63 -8.22
C GLN A 33 9.04 10.03 -8.53
N ALA A 34 8.36 10.79 -9.39
CA ALA A 34 8.74 12.18 -9.68
C ALA A 34 8.75 13.06 -8.41
N ARG A 35 7.79 12.84 -7.50
CA ARG A 35 7.74 13.53 -6.19
C ARG A 35 8.88 13.10 -5.26
N ILE A 36 9.24 11.82 -5.26
CA ILE A 36 10.39 11.30 -4.52
C ILE A 36 11.68 11.96 -5.03
N ASP A 37 11.86 12.04 -6.34
CA ASP A 37 13.06 12.62 -6.96
C ASP A 37 13.19 14.11 -6.62
N SER A 38 12.08 14.85 -6.74
CA SER A 38 11.99 16.26 -6.34
C SER A 38 12.37 16.48 -4.87
N LYS A 39 11.83 15.66 -3.96
CA LYS A 39 12.16 15.74 -2.53
C LYS A 39 13.59 15.31 -2.22
N THR A 40 14.12 14.35 -2.97
CA THR A 40 15.52 13.91 -2.81
C THR A 40 16.47 15.04 -3.18
N ALA A 41 16.17 15.80 -4.25
CA ALA A 41 16.92 17.00 -4.61
C ALA A 41 16.86 18.08 -3.51
N GLN A 42 15.67 18.31 -2.91
CA GLN A 42 15.52 19.23 -1.77
C GLN A 42 16.34 18.78 -0.56
N LEU A 43 16.36 17.47 -0.28
CA LEU A 43 17.11 16.92 0.86
C LEU A 43 18.62 17.15 0.74
N ILE A 44 19.18 17.12 -0.47
CA ILE A 44 20.61 17.42 -0.70
C ILE A 44 20.95 18.87 -0.34
N GLY A 45 20.02 19.81 -0.55
CA GLY A 45 20.21 21.23 -0.26
C GLY A 45 19.98 21.61 1.21
N GLU A 46 18.97 21.01 1.86
CA GLU A 46 18.47 21.47 3.17
C GLU A 46 18.71 20.47 4.32
N ASN A 47 19.01 19.21 4.02
CA ASN A 47 19.26 18.12 4.97
C ASN A 47 18.27 18.01 6.14
N ASN A 48 16.97 18.22 5.88
CA ASN A 48 15.92 18.21 6.89
C ASN A 48 15.27 16.82 7.06
N GLU A 49 15.09 16.39 8.31
CA GLU A 49 14.40 15.16 8.70
C GLU A 49 12.96 15.05 8.19
N GLN A 50 12.24 16.17 8.12
CA GLN A 50 10.87 16.20 7.60
C GLN A 50 10.81 15.74 6.14
N THR A 51 11.81 16.13 5.32
CA THR A 51 11.91 15.71 3.92
C THR A 51 12.24 14.22 3.82
N ARG A 52 13.09 13.69 4.70
CA ARG A 52 13.36 12.24 4.78
C ARG A 52 12.08 11.45 5.12
N GLY A 53 11.32 11.93 6.10
CA GLY A 53 10.03 11.34 6.48
C GLY A 53 9.04 11.33 5.31
N ALA A 54 8.94 12.44 4.58
CA ALA A 54 8.06 12.52 3.41
C ALA A 54 8.48 11.56 2.28
N ILE A 55 9.79 11.40 2.02
CA ILE A 55 10.29 10.42 1.06
C ILE A 55 9.92 9.00 1.48
N LYS A 56 10.05 8.68 2.77
CA LYS A 56 9.67 7.36 3.30
C LYS A 56 8.19 7.06 3.06
N VAL A 57 7.30 7.99 3.42
CA VAL A 57 5.85 7.81 3.21
C VAL A 57 5.52 7.59 1.73
N LEU A 58 6.19 8.32 0.82
CA LEU A 58 5.98 8.12 -0.62
C LEU A 58 6.44 6.74 -1.09
N ARG A 59 7.54 6.20 -0.53
CA ARG A 59 7.98 4.83 -0.81
C ARG A 59 7.00 3.80 -0.25
N ASP A 60 6.53 3.99 0.98
CA ASP A 60 5.51 3.12 1.57
C ASP A 60 4.23 3.09 0.70
N LEU A 61 3.88 4.20 0.04
CA LEU A 61 2.79 4.22 -0.94
C LEU A 61 3.10 3.41 -2.20
N VAL A 62 4.34 3.45 -2.72
CA VAL A 62 4.74 2.61 -3.87
C VAL A 62 4.59 1.12 -3.55
N ASP A 63 4.88 0.73 -2.31
CA ASP A 63 4.82 -0.66 -1.86
C ASP A 63 3.40 -1.11 -1.46
N LEU A 64 2.44 -0.18 -1.39
CA LEU A 64 1.07 -0.45 -0.92
C LEU A 64 0.36 -1.59 -1.66
N PRO A 65 0.37 -1.68 -3.02
CA PRO A 65 -0.30 -2.79 -3.69
C PRO A 65 0.29 -4.14 -3.32
N ALA A 66 1.60 -4.23 -3.15
CA ALA A 66 2.25 -5.47 -2.73
C ALA A 66 1.85 -5.84 -1.29
N ALA A 67 1.74 -4.86 -0.39
CA ALA A 67 1.26 -5.09 0.97
C ALA A 67 -0.21 -5.57 1.00
N LEU A 68 -1.09 -4.94 0.21
CA LEU A 68 -2.51 -5.36 0.09
C LEU A 68 -2.63 -6.76 -0.52
N GLN A 69 -1.78 -7.07 -1.49
CA GLN A 69 -1.69 -8.37 -2.15
C GLN A 69 -1.29 -9.46 -1.14
N GLN A 70 -0.25 -9.21 -0.33
CA GLN A 70 0.18 -10.12 0.74
C GLN A 70 -0.93 -10.34 1.78
N GLU A 71 -1.62 -9.27 2.19
CA GLU A 71 -2.73 -9.37 3.15
C GLU A 71 -3.87 -10.24 2.59
N ARG A 72 -4.23 -10.04 1.31
CA ARG A 72 -5.26 -10.84 0.63
C ARG A 72 -4.90 -12.31 0.64
N ASP A 73 -3.65 -12.64 0.31
CA ASP A 73 -3.19 -14.02 0.24
C ASP A 73 -3.18 -14.69 1.62
N HIS A 74 -2.79 -13.98 2.67
CA HIS A 74 -2.89 -14.47 4.05
C HIS A 74 -4.33 -14.76 4.47
N ILE A 75 -5.27 -13.84 4.20
CA ILE A 75 -6.68 -14.04 4.55
C ILE A 75 -7.27 -15.21 3.75
N THR A 76 -6.94 -15.31 2.47
CA THR A 76 -7.40 -16.40 1.61
C THR A 76 -6.90 -17.75 2.12
N ALA A 77 -5.63 -17.83 2.53
CA ALA A 77 -5.06 -19.04 3.11
C ALA A 77 -5.77 -19.42 4.41
N ALA A 78 -5.97 -18.46 5.32
CA ALA A 78 -6.64 -18.69 6.61
C ALA A 78 -8.09 -19.16 6.46
N LEU A 79 -8.83 -18.70 5.44
CA LEU A 79 -10.20 -19.13 5.17
C LEU A 79 -10.28 -20.49 4.45
N SER A 80 -9.21 -20.90 3.78
CA SER A 80 -9.16 -22.16 3.02
C SER A 80 -8.66 -23.34 3.85
N ASP A 81 -8.13 -23.09 5.05
CA ASP A 81 -7.59 -24.11 5.94
C ASP A 81 -8.67 -24.62 6.92
N PRO A 82 -9.17 -25.86 6.75
CA PRO A 82 -10.22 -26.42 7.62
C PRO A 82 -9.76 -26.73 9.05
N ASP A 83 -8.46 -26.64 9.36
CA ASP A 83 -7.88 -26.92 10.68
C ASP A 83 -7.33 -25.66 11.40
N ALA A 84 -7.60 -24.45 10.91
CA ALA A 84 -7.09 -23.20 11.50
C ALA A 84 -7.86 -22.69 12.75
N ALA A 85 -8.56 -23.56 13.48
CA ALA A 85 -9.34 -23.24 14.68
C ALA A 85 -8.78 -23.89 15.96
#